data_AF-A0A959V9L9-F1
#
_entry.id   AF-A0A959V9L9-F1
#
_cell.length_a   1.000
_cell.length_b   1.000
_cell.length_c   1.000
_cell.angle_alpha   90.00
_cell.angle_beta   90.00
_cell.angle_gamma   90.00
#
_symmetry.space_group_name_H-M   'P 1'
#
loop_
_entity.id
_entity.type
_entity.pdbx_description
1 polymer ?
#
loop_
_entity_poly.entity_id
_entity_poly.type
_entity_poly.pdbx_seq_one_letter_code
_entity_poly.pdbx_strand_id
1 'polypeptide(L)'
;MLFNSIDFAVFLPLVFLIHWGLGRSFKAQNAFLLLASMVFYGWWDWRYLGLVGFSALVDYVVGLRLFRTAGSGRRKLWLALSLTSNLGLLGFFKYFDFFLASFNEAFTLLGRPLDFGTLGIVLPVG
;
A
#
# COMPACT_ATOMS: atom_id res chain seq x y z
N MET A 1 -3.70 9.25 -9.28
CA MET A 1 -5.00 9.94 -9.47
C MET A 1 -5.63 10.09 -8.10
N LEU A 2 -6.07 11.30 -7.74
CA LEU A 2 -6.88 11.49 -6.53
C LEU A 2 -8.35 11.18 -6.86
N PHE A 3 -9.12 10.68 -5.89
CA PHE A 3 -10.53 10.33 -6.14
C PHE A 3 -11.40 11.53 -6.52
N ASN A 4 -11.05 12.73 -6.05
CA ASN A 4 -11.73 13.99 -6.36
C ASN A 4 -11.13 14.72 -7.58
N SER A 5 -10.29 14.06 -8.38
CA SER A 5 -9.68 14.65 -9.58
C SER A 5 -10.51 14.40 -10.85
N ILE A 6 -10.39 15.29 -11.84
CA ILE A 6 -10.97 15.11 -13.17
C ILE A 6 -10.42 13.84 -13.83
N ASP A 7 -9.13 13.56 -13.63
CA ASP A 7 -8.48 12.34 -14.13
C ASP A 7 -9.23 11.08 -13.68
N PHE A 8 -9.60 10.98 -12.40
CA PHE A 8 -10.37 9.85 -11.89
C PHE A 8 -11.80 9.83 -12.45
N ALA A 9 -12.43 10.99 -12.58
CA ALA A 9 -13.78 11.12 -13.13
C ALA A 9 -13.89 10.63 -14.58
N VAL A 10 -12.82 10.77 -15.39
CA VAL A 10 -12.74 10.20 -16.74
C VAL A 10 -12.27 8.74 -16.72
N PHE A 11 -11.31 8.40 -15.87
CA PHE A 11 -10.76 7.05 -15.75
C PHE A 11 -11.83 6.00 -15.39
N LEU A 12 -12.69 6.30 -14.41
CA LEU A 12 -13.71 5.37 -13.94
C LEU A 12 -14.70 4.91 -15.04
N PRO A 13 -15.41 5.81 -15.75
CA PRO A 13 -16.33 5.40 -16.81
C PRO A 13 -15.59 4.70 -17.96
N LEU A 14 -14.37 5.12 -18.29
CA LEU A 14 -13.55 4.45 -19.31
C LEU A 14 -13.25 2.99 -18.94
N VAL A 15 -12.73 2.76 -17.73
CA VAL A 15 -12.44 1.41 -17.22
C VAL A 15 -13.71 0.58 -17.16
N PHE A 16 -14.81 1.16 -16.70
CA PHE A 16 -16.10 0.47 -16.62
C PHE A 16 -16.60 0.00 -18.00
N LEU A 17 -16.60 0.89 -19.01
CA LEU A 17 -17.04 0.56 -20.36
C LEU A 17 -16.17 -0.51 -21.02
N ILE A 18 -14.84 -0.42 -20.85
CA ILE A 18 -13.92 -1.43 -21.37
C ILE A 18 -14.15 -2.77 -20.68
N HIS A 19 -14.25 -2.79 -19.34
CA HIS A 19 -14.52 -4.00 -18.57
C HIS A 19 -15.83 -4.69 -19.01
N TRP A 20 -16.88 -3.90 -19.25
CA TRP A 20 -18.16 -4.39 -19.76
C TRP A 20 -18.02 -4.98 -21.17
N GLY A 21 -17.29 -4.31 -22.07
CA GLY A 21 -17.00 -4.79 -23.42
C GLY A 21 -16.20 -6.10 -23.46
N LEU A 22 -15.35 -6.35 -22.45
CA LEU A 22 -14.58 -7.60 -22.31
C LEU A 22 -15.42 -8.79 -21.79
N GLY A 23 -16.71 -8.61 -21.49
CA GLY A 23 -17.64 -9.54 -20.82
C GLY A 23 -17.74 -10.98 -21.34
N ARG A 24 -17.05 -11.33 -22.42
CA ARG A 24 -16.97 -12.68 -22.96
C ARG A 24 -15.86 -13.54 -22.34
N SER A 25 -14.90 -12.94 -21.62
CA SER A 25 -13.80 -13.69 -20.99
C SER A 25 -13.46 -13.17 -19.60
N PHE A 26 -13.81 -13.95 -18.56
CA PHE A 26 -13.47 -13.66 -17.16
C PHE A 26 -11.97 -13.44 -16.93
N LYS A 27 -11.12 -14.20 -17.65
CA LYS A 27 -9.66 -14.04 -17.55
C LYS A 27 -9.21 -12.68 -18.09
N ALA A 28 -9.76 -12.27 -19.23
CA ALA A 28 -9.43 -10.97 -19.83
C ALA A 28 -9.92 -9.82 -18.96
N GLN A 29 -11.13 -9.93 -18.38
CA GLN A 29 -11.66 -8.95 -17.45
C GLN A 29 -10.79 -8.78 -16.20
N ASN A 30 -10.38 -9.88 -15.57
CA ASN A 30 -9.53 -9.81 -14.37
C ASN A 30 -8.14 -9.25 -14.70
N ALA A 31 -7.55 -9.65 -15.83
CA ALA A 31 -6.27 -9.10 -16.28
C ALA A 31 -6.38 -7.60 -16.55
N PHE A 32 -7.46 -7.15 -17.20
CA PHE A 32 -7.72 -5.74 -17.44
C PHE A 32 -7.90 -4.96 -16.14
N LEU A 33 -8.67 -5.47 -15.18
CA LEU A 33 -8.84 -4.82 -13.87
C LEU A 33 -7.53 -4.74 -13.09
N LEU A 34 -6.67 -5.75 -13.19
CA LEU A 34 -5.35 -5.71 -12.58
C LEU A 34 -4.46 -4.63 -13.22
N LEU A 35 -4.47 -4.51 -14.54
CA LEU A 35 -3.73 -3.46 -15.24
C LEU A 35 -4.29 -2.07 -14.91
N ALA A 36 -5.61 -1.92 -14.90
CA ALA A 36 -6.26 -0.66 -14.53
C ALA A 36 -5.92 -0.26 -13.08
N SER A 37 -5.92 -1.20 -12.14
CA SER A 37 -5.55 -0.91 -10.75
C SER A 37 -4.07 -0.53 -10.64
N MET A 38 -3.17 -1.19 -11.37
CA MET A 38 -1.75 -0.80 -11.45
C MET A 38 -1.58 0.61 -12.00
N VAL A 39 -2.31 0.99 -13.06
CA VAL A 39 -2.29 2.36 -13.59
C VAL A 39 -2.79 3.35 -12.55
N PHE A 40 -3.90 3.06 -11.88
CA PHE A 40 -4.49 3.94 -10.87
C PHE A 40 -3.54 4.20 -9.69
N TYR A 41 -2.99 3.13 -9.10
CA TYR A 41 -2.06 3.22 -7.97
C TYR A 41 -0.69 3.80 -8.39
N GLY A 42 -0.22 3.47 -9.60
CA GLY A 42 1.06 3.94 -10.13
C GLY A 42 1.05 5.37 -10.64
N TRP A 43 -0.14 5.95 -10.85
CA TRP A 43 -0.31 7.32 -11.33
C TRP A 43 0.28 8.37 -10.39
N TRP A 44 0.33 8.06 -9.09
CA TRP A 44 0.99 8.94 -8.14
C TRP A 44 2.51 8.83 -8.28
N ASP A 45 3.03 7.63 -8.02
CA ASP A 45 4.44 7.30 -8.15
C ASP A 45 4.56 5.77 -8.25
N TRP A 46 5.16 5.32 -9.34
CA TRP A 46 5.31 3.92 -9.69
C TRP A 46 6.14 3.13 -8.67
N ARG A 47 7.00 3.78 -7.88
CA ARG A 47 7.83 3.13 -6.85
C ARG A 47 6.96 2.44 -5.78
N TYR A 48 5.80 3.01 -5.46
CA TYR A 48 4.88 2.43 -4.49
C TYR A 48 4.08 1.24 -5.03
N LEU A 49 4.09 0.99 -6.35
CA LEU A 49 3.54 -0.26 -6.89
C LEU A 49 4.29 -1.48 -6.37
N GLY A 50 5.61 -1.36 -6.21
CA GLY A 50 6.43 -2.42 -5.61
C GLY A 50 5.99 -2.72 -4.18
N LEU A 51 5.61 -1.69 -3.42
CA LEU A 51 5.14 -1.81 -2.05
C LEU A 51 3.76 -2.47 -1.96
N VAL A 52 2.81 -2.03 -2.80
CA VAL A 52 1.47 -2.64 -2.89
C VAL A 52 1.58 -4.10 -3.34
N GLY A 53 2.40 -4.38 -4.35
CA GLY A 53 2.64 -5.74 -4.84
C GLY A 53 3.29 -6.63 -3.79
N PHE A 54 4.27 -6.12 -3.04
CA PHE A 54 4.89 -6.83 -1.94
C PHE A 54 3.90 -7.16 -0.82
N SER A 55 3.13 -6.18 -0.34
CA SER A 55 2.09 -6.40 0.69
C SER A 55 1.07 -7.43 0.23
N ALA A 56 0.54 -7.29 -0.99
CA ALA A 56 -0.41 -8.24 -1.56
C ALA A 56 0.17 -9.66 -1.69
N LEU A 57 1.44 -9.78 -2.09
CA LEU A 57 2.12 -11.07 -2.20
C LEU A 57 2.30 -11.74 -0.82
N VAL A 58 2.74 -10.98 0.18
CA VAL A 58 2.87 -11.46 1.56
C VAL A 58 1.53 -11.96 2.06
N ASP A 59 0.47 -11.18 1.91
CA ASP A 59 -0.87 -11.55 2.38
C ASP A 59 -1.45 -12.73 1.61
N TYR A 60 -1.20 -12.84 0.31
CA TYR A 60 -1.58 -13.99 -0.49
C TYR A 60 -0.89 -15.28 -0.01
N VAL A 61 0.43 -15.23 0.20
CA VAL A 61 1.19 -16.39 0.71
C VAL A 61 0.75 -16.76 2.12
N VAL A 62 0.57 -15.78 3.01
CA VAL A 62 0.08 -15.99 4.38
C VAL A 62 -1.32 -16.61 4.36
N GLY A 63 -2.24 -16.10 3.54
CA GLY A 63 -3.59 -16.64 3.38
C GLY A 63 -3.58 -18.11 2.94
N LEU A 64 -2.75 -18.46 1.95
CA LEU A 64 -2.60 -19.85 1.50
C LEU A 64 -2.01 -20.76 2.60
N ARG A 65 -1.03 -20.27 3.36
CA ARG A 65 -0.43 -21.01 4.48
C ARG A 65 -1.41 -21.20 5.62
N LEU A 66 -2.22 -20.19 5.93
CA LEU A 66 -3.27 -20.27 6.94
C LEU A 66 -4.33 -21.30 6.57
N PHE A 67 -4.76 -21.33 5.31
CA PHE A 67 -5.73 -22.32 4.84
C PHE A 67 -5.23 -23.76 5.03
N ARG A 68 -3.94 -24.01 4.77
CA ARG A 68 -3.32 -25.36 4.86
C ARG A 68 -2.90 -25.77 6.27
N THR A 69 -2.88 -24.85 7.24
CA THR A 69 -2.34 -25.12 8.58
C THR A 69 -3.46 -25.45 9.56
N ALA A 70 -3.46 -26.67 10.13
CA ALA A 70 -4.43 -27.08 11.15
C ALA A 70 -4.07 -26.64 12.58
N GLY A 71 -2.77 -26.47 12.90
CA GLY A 71 -2.31 -26.14 14.26
C GLY A 71 -2.43 -24.66 14.62
N SER A 72 -3.04 -24.36 15.76
CA SER A 72 -3.31 -22.98 16.24
C SER A 72 -2.05 -22.13 16.42
N GLY A 73 -0.94 -22.70 16.89
CA GLY A 73 0.33 -21.98 17.09
C GLY A 73 0.96 -21.48 15.79
N ARG A 74 1.08 -22.36 14.78
CA ARG A 74 1.62 -21.97 13.46
C ARG A 74 0.71 -20.98 12.73
N ARG A 75 -0.60 -21.07 12.90
CA ARG A 75 -1.55 -20.08 12.37
C ARG A 75 -1.32 -18.69 12.96
N LYS A 76 -1.12 -18.60 14.29
CA LYS A 76 -0.78 -17.33 14.95
C LYS A 76 0.50 -16.72 14.42
N LEU A 77 1.53 -17.53 14.15
CA LEU A 77 2.78 -17.05 13.56
C LEU A 77 2.57 -16.45 12.17
N TRP A 78 1.82 -17.13 11.29
CA TRP A 78 1.50 -16.61 9.96
C TRP A 78 0.68 -15.31 10.01
N LEU A 79 -0.29 -15.23 10.92
CA LEU A 79 -1.05 -13.99 11.15
C LEU A 79 -0.15 -12.86 11.65
N ALA A 80 0.72 -13.15 12.63
CA ALA A 80 1.68 -12.17 13.14
C ALA A 80 2.62 -11.67 12.03
N LEU A 81 3.06 -12.54 11.11
CA LEU A 81 3.89 -12.14 9.97
C LEU A 81 3.17 -11.14 9.05
N SER A 82 1.91 -11.41 8.67
CA SER A 82 1.10 -10.50 7.83
C SER A 82 0.84 -9.16 8.55
N LEU A 83 0.45 -9.21 9.83
CA LEU A 83 0.19 -8.02 10.63
C LEU A 83 1.45 -7.16 10.78
N THR A 84 2.57 -7.75 11.18
CA THR A 84 3.83 -7.02 11.34
C THR A 84 4.31 -6.44 10.02
N SER A 85 4.13 -7.16 8.89
CA SER A 85 4.51 -6.64 7.57
C SER A 85 3.65 -5.44 7.19
N ASN A 86 2.32 -5.55 7.26
CA ASN A 86 1.42 -4.46 6.88
C ASN A 86 1.51 -3.25 7.81
N LEU A 87 1.55 -3.47 9.13
CA LEU A 87 1.72 -2.39 10.11
C LEU A 87 3.12 -1.78 10.05
N GLY A 88 4.14 -2.57 9.75
CA GLY A 88 5.51 -2.10 9.54
C GLY A 88 5.60 -1.17 8.33
N LEU A 89 5.02 -1.57 7.19
CA LEU A 89 4.91 -0.71 6.01
C LEU A 89 4.12 0.57 6.32
N LEU A 90 2.99 0.46 7.01
CA LEU A 90 2.20 1.63 7.40
C LEU A 90 3.01 2.57 8.32
N GLY A 91 3.66 2.04 9.35
CA GLY A 91 4.48 2.81 10.28
C GLY A 91 5.64 3.51 9.58
N PHE A 92 6.39 2.79 8.75
CA PHE A 92 7.56 3.31 8.05
C PHE A 92 7.20 4.32 6.96
N PHE A 93 6.19 4.04 6.14
CA PHE A 93 5.89 4.90 5.00
C PHE A 93 4.95 6.05 5.36
N LYS A 94 3.97 5.84 6.25
CA LYS A 94 2.99 6.89 6.59
C LYS A 94 3.40 7.75 7.77
N TYR A 95 3.99 7.14 8.81
CA TYR A 95 4.15 7.79 10.11
C TYR A 95 5.60 8.09 10.49
N PHE A 96 6.58 7.62 9.73
CA PHE A 96 7.98 7.76 10.09
C PHE A 96 8.45 9.22 10.11
N ASP A 97 8.09 10.00 9.09
CA ASP A 97 8.45 11.42 9.05
C ASP A 97 7.71 12.23 10.14
N PHE A 98 6.45 11.88 10.42
CA PHE A 98 5.72 12.46 11.56
C PHE A 98 6.41 12.16 12.89
N PHE A 99 6.84 10.90 13.09
CA PHE A 99 7.55 10.49 14.30
C PHE A 99 8.90 11.21 14.44
N LEU A 100 9.68 11.31 13.36
CA LEU A 100 10.94 12.06 13.37
C LEU A 100 10.73 13.54 13.69
N ALA A 101 9.72 14.18 13.09
CA ALA A 101 9.40 15.57 13.36
C ALA A 101 9.04 15.79 14.82
N SER A 102 8.14 14.98 15.39
CA SER A 102 7.76 15.07 16.81
C SER A 102 8.91 14.73 17.76
N PHE A 103 9.79 13.79 17.39
CA PHE A 103 10.97 13.46 18.18
C PHE A 103 11.97 14.62 18.20
N ASN A 104 12.24 15.25 17.06
CA ASN A 104 13.09 16.43 16.97
C ASN A 104 12.51 17.59 17.80
N GLU A 105 11.21 17.85 17.69
CA GLU A 105 10.51 18.89 18.46
C GLU A 105 10.64 18.65 19.99
N ALA A 106 10.41 17.42 20.46
CA ALA A 106 10.56 17.06 21.86
C ALA A 106 11.99 17.29 22.41
N PHE A 107 13.02 17.05 21.60
CA PHE A 107 14.41 17.27 22.00
C PHE A 107 14.86 18.74 21.91
N THR A 108 14.26 19.53 21.01
CA THR A 108 14.45 21.00 21.03
C THR A 108 13.91 21.63 22.30
N LEU A 109 12.79 21.13 22.84
CA LEU A 109 12.25 21.54 24.15
C LEU A 109 13.17 21.14 25.33
N LEU A 110 13.98 20.10 25.17
CA LEU A 110 14.99 19.64 26.14
C LEU A 110 16.37 20.32 25.97
N GLY A 111 16.48 21.31 25.08
CA GLY A 111 17.65 22.18 24.97
C GLY A 111 18.79 21.69 24.08
N ARG A 112 18.59 20.65 23.25
CA ARG A 112 19.55 20.25 22.20
C ARG A 112 18.86 20.08 20.85
N PRO A 113 19.19 20.88 19.81
CA PRO A 113 18.73 20.60 18.46
C PRO A 113 19.45 19.35 17.97
N LEU A 114 18.73 18.23 17.92
CA LEU A 114 19.18 17.04 17.21
C LEU A 114 18.68 17.18 15.78
N ASP A 115 19.59 17.56 14.88
CA ASP A 115 19.31 17.68 13.45
C ASP A 115 19.40 16.29 12.81
N PHE A 116 18.44 15.42 13.15
CA PHE A 116 18.26 14.17 12.41
C PHE A 116 17.61 14.52 11.08
N GLY A 117 18.41 14.55 10.01
CA GLY A 117 17.92 14.78 8.65
C GLY A 117 16.74 13.88 8.35
N THR A 118 15.61 14.48 7.96
CA THR A 118 14.42 13.74 7.53
C THR A 118 14.78 12.86 6.34
N LEU A 119 14.26 11.64 6.27
CA LEU A 119 14.58 10.71 5.18
C LEU A 119 14.08 11.19 3.80
N GLY A 120 13.32 12.30 3.74
CA GLY A 120 12.88 12.91 2.49
C GLY A 120 11.98 11.99 1.67
N ILE A 121 11.49 10.90 2.30
CA ILE A 121 10.51 9.97 1.73
C ILE A 121 9.15 10.65 1.86
N VAL A 122 9.00 11.76 1.13
CA VAL A 122 7.72 12.45 1.00
C VAL A 122 6.82 11.55 0.17
N LEU A 123 6.09 10.69 0.87
CA LEU A 123 4.76 10.35 0.40
C LEU A 123 3.94 11.64 0.43
N PRO A 124 3.11 11.92 -0.58
CA PRO A 124 1.99 12.81 -0.32
C PRO A 124 1.23 12.32 0.90
N VAL A 125 1.25 13.17 1.90
CA VAL A 125 0.13 13.21 2.81
C VAL A 125 -1.06 13.60 1.93
N GLY A 126 -2.01 12.67 1.78
CA GLY A 126 -3.26 12.92 1.08
C GLY A 126 -4.00 14.12 1.65
#